data_AF-A0A937KI75-F1
#
_entry.id   AF-A0A937KI75-F1
#
_cell.length_a   1.000
_cell.length_b   1.000
_cell.length_c   1.000
_cell.angle_alpha   90.00
_cell.angle_beta   90.00
_cell.angle_gamma   90.00
#
_symmetry.space_group_name_H-M   'P 1'
#
loop_
_entity.id
_entity.type
_entity.pdbx_description
1 polymer ?
#
loop_
_entity_poly.entity_id
_entity_poly.type
_entity_poly.pdbx_seq_one_letter_code
_entity_poly.pdbx_strand_id
1 'polypeptide(L)' 'AANAYEALTGADALLLITEWREFRVPNWDRVKQSLKQPVVFDGRNIYSGAELRASGFTYSGIGLK' A
#
# COMPACT_ATOMS: atom_id res chain seq x y z
N ALA A 1 -0.12 -14.58 -9.12
CA ALA A 1 -0.32 -13.24 -9.70
C ALA A 1 0.74 -13.02 -10.77
N ALA A 2 0.34 -12.54 -11.95
CA ALA A 2 1.25 -12.26 -13.06
C ALA A 2 1.91 -10.87 -12.96
N ASN A 3 1.40 -9.99 -12.08
CA ASN A 3 1.97 -8.69 -11.77
C ASN A 3 1.61 -8.23 -10.35
N ALA A 4 2.20 -7.12 -9.91
CA ALA A 4 2.02 -6.57 -8.56
C ALA A 4 0.57 -6.21 -8.21
N TYR A 5 -0.21 -5.69 -9.17
CA TYR A 5 -1.59 -5.26 -8.90
C TYR A 5 -2.54 -6.44 -8.73
N GLU A 6 -2.33 -7.52 -9.48
CA GLU A 6 -3.13 -8.75 -9.31
C GLU A 6 -2.99 -9.37 -7.93
N ALA A 7 -1.85 -9.17 -7.26
CA ALA A 7 -1.65 -9.63 -5.89
C ALA A 7 -2.59 -8.92 -4.89
N LEU A 8 -3.14 -7.76 -5.27
CA LEU A 8 -4.01 -6.97 -4.41
C LEU A 8 -5.49 -7.31 -4.57
N THR A 9 -5.89 -7.95 -5.67
CA THR A 9 -7.30 -8.23 -5.98
C THR A 9 -7.95 -9.08 -4.89
N GLY A 10 -8.89 -8.50 -4.16
CA GLY A 10 -9.61 -9.17 -3.08
C GLY A 10 -8.77 -9.42 -1.82
N ALA A 11 -7.55 -8.88 -1.75
CA ALA A 11 -6.74 -8.94 -0.54
C ALA A 11 -7.29 -7.99 0.53
N ASP A 12 -7.09 -8.33 1.80
CA ASP A 12 -7.58 -7.51 2.92
C ASP A 12 -6.69 -6.28 3.18
N ALA A 13 -5.39 -6.35 2.85
CA ALA A 13 -4.42 -5.27 3.02
C ALA A 13 -3.23 -5.41 2.05
N LEU A 14 -2.48 -4.33 1.84
CA LEU A 14 -1.17 -4.31 1.17
C LEU A 14 -0.05 -4.31 2.21
N LEU A 15 0.92 -5.22 2.08
CA LEU A 15 2.17 -5.23 2.86
C LEU A 15 3.36 -4.99 1.93
N LEU A 16 4.09 -3.89 2.13
CA LEU A 16 5.35 -3.64 1.43
C LEU A 16 6.52 -4.17 2.25
N ILE A 17 7.19 -5.22 1.76
CA ILE A 17 8.32 -5.86 2.45
C ILE A 17 9.67 -5.46 1.82
N THR A 18 9.68 -5.18 0.52
CA THR A 18 10.88 -4.79 -0.23
C THR A 18 10.63 -3.50 -1.00
N GLU A 19 11.62 -2.62 -1.06
CA GLU A 19 11.55 -1.26 -1.60
C GLU A 19 11.97 -1.15 -3.07
N TRP A 20 11.60 -2.15 -3.88
CA TRP A 20 11.88 -2.15 -5.32
C TRP A 20 11.36 -0.89 -5.99
N ARG A 21 12.09 -0.40 -7.00
CA ARG A 21 11.79 0.87 -7.68
C ARG A 21 10.36 0.93 -8.22
N GLU A 22 9.85 -0.20 -8.73
CA GLU A 22 8.49 -0.35 -9.24
C GLU A 22 7.40 -0.08 -8.19
N PHE A 23 7.69 -0.22 -6.90
CA PHE A 23 6.72 0.01 -5.83
C PHE A 23 6.73 1.44 -5.28
N ARG A 24 7.65 2.32 -5.71
CA ARG A 24 7.79 3.65 -5.11
C ARG A 24 6.66 4.63 -5.45
N VAL A 25 6.04 4.46 -6.61
CA VAL A 25 4.97 5.35 -7.10
C VAL A 25 3.80 4.50 -7.62
N PRO A 26 3.09 3.79 -6.71
CA PRO A 26 1.96 2.98 -7.12
C PRO A 26 0.77 3.89 -7.49
N ASN A 27 -0.12 3.41 -8.35
CA ASN A 27 -1.40 4.04 -8.57
C ASN A 27 -2.31 3.73 -7.38
N TRP A 28 -2.41 4.67 -6.44
CA TRP A 28 -3.13 4.50 -5.19
C TRP A 28 -4.64 4.29 -5.36
N ASP A 29 -5.26 4.90 -6.37
CA ASP A 29 -6.68 4.67 -6.66
C ASP A 29 -6.93 3.21 -7.05
N ARG A 30 -6.05 2.65 -7.89
CA ARG A 30 -6.11 1.24 -8.27
C ARG A 30 -5.89 0.33 -7.08
N VAL A 31 -4.89 0.62 -6.23
CA VAL A 31 -4.65 -0.14 -4.99
C VAL A 31 -5.90 -0.14 -4.12
N LYS A 32 -6.52 1.03 -3.93
CA LYS A 32 -7.72 1.20 -3.10
C LYS A 32 -8.90 0.37 -3.60
N GLN A 33 -9.12 0.36 -4.92
CA GLN A 33 -10.22 -0.39 -5.56
C GLN A 33 -9.98 -1.90 -5.55
N SER A 34 -8.72 -2.35 -5.56
CA SER A 34 -8.40 -3.79 -5.57
C SER A 34 -8.54 -4.45 -4.21
N LEU A 35 -8.28 -3.72 -3.13
CA LEU A 35 -8.35 -4.25 -1.77
C LEU A 35 -9.80 -4.29 -1.23
N LYS A 36 -10.11 -5.27 -0.37
CA LYS A 36 -11.38 -5.30 0.39
C LYS A 36 -11.46 -4.16 1.39
N GLN A 37 -10.31 -3.77 1.95
CA GLN A 37 -10.18 -2.66 2.88
C GLN A 37 -8.94 -1.84 2.49
N PRO A 38 -8.99 -0.50 2.53
CA PRO A 38 -7.87 0.34 2.14
C PRO A 38 -6.81 0.39 3.26
N VAL A 39 -6.13 -0.73 3.52
CA VAL A 39 -5.12 -0.87 4.57
C VAL A 39 -3.75 -1.10 3.96
N VAL A 40 -2.76 -0.31 4.39
CA VAL A 40 -1.36 -0.37 3.95
C VAL A 40 -0.43 -0.50 5.16
N PHE A 41 0.38 -1.55 5.14
CA PHE A 41 1.50 -1.74 6.03
C PHE A 41 2.80 -1.54 5.23
N ASP A 42 3.50 -0.45 5.52
CA ASP A 42 4.77 -0.14 4.88
C ASP A 42 5.94 -0.56 5.77
N GLY A 43 6.49 -1.74 5.47
CA GLY A 43 7.67 -2.28 6.16
C GLY A 43 8.95 -1.49 5.90
N ARG A 44 8.96 -0.58 4.91
CA ARG A 44 10.15 0.14 4.43
C ARG A 44 10.06 1.66 4.59
N ASN A 45 8.92 2.17 5.05
CA ASN A 45 8.65 3.60 5.26
C ASN A 45 8.97 4.46 4.02
N ILE A 46 8.67 3.96 2.83
CA ILE A 46 8.92 4.67 1.57
C ILE A 46 7.73 5.54 1.13
N TYR A 47 6.55 5.33 1.72
CA TYR A 47 5.35 6.08 1.39
C TYR A 47 5.10 7.22 2.37
N SER A 48 4.44 8.28 1.88
CA SER A 48 3.94 9.35 2.73
C SER A 48 2.69 8.88 3.47
N GLY A 49 2.86 8.52 4.75
CA GLY A 49 1.73 8.11 5.59
C GLY A 49 0.67 9.19 5.75
N ALA A 50 1.06 10.47 5.73
CA ALA A 50 0.12 11.59 5.78
C ALA A 50 -0.78 11.65 4.54
N GLU A 51 -0.19 11.52 3.34
CA GLU A 51 -0.94 11.50 2.08
C GLU A 51 -1.85 10.28 1.97
N LEU A 52 -1.38 9.11 2.40
CA LEU A 52 -2.18 7.89 2.41
C LEU A 52 -3.38 8.00 3.35
N ARG A 53 -3.18 8.55 4.56
CA ARG A 53 -4.29 8.78 5.49
C ARG A 53 -5.27 9.82 4.93
N ALA A 54 -4.78 10.91 4.34
CA ALA A 54 -5.63 11.92 3.71
C ALA A 54 -6.44 11.37 2.53
N SER A 55 -5.89 10.41 1.78
CA SER A 55 -6.60 9.70 0.71
C SER A 55 -7.47 8.53 1.21
N GLY A 56 -7.63 8.38 2.53
CA GLY A 56 -8.56 7.45 3.16
C GLY A 56 -8.04 6.02 3.29
N PHE A 57 -6.72 5.83 3.35
CA PHE A 57 -6.11 4.57 3.77
C PHE A 57 -5.85 4.56 5.28
N THR A 58 -5.98 3.37 5.87
CA THR A 58 -5.31 3.07 7.13
C THR A 58 -3.85 2.77 6.81
N TYR A 59 -2.92 3.58 7.34
CA TYR A 59 -1.49 3.45 7.09
C TYR A 59 -0.71 3.16 8.38
N SER A 60 0.10 2.11 8.34
CA SER A 60 1.05 1.74 9.39
C SER A 60 2.45 1.60 8.80
N GLY A 61 3.42 2.33 9.35
CA GLY A 61 4.83 2.17 9.02
C GLY A 61 5.65 1.72 10.23
N ILE A 62 6.85 1.23 10.01
CA ILE A 62 7.72 0.72 11.08
C ILE A 62 8.26 1.88 11.92
N GLY A 63 8.05 1.81 13.23
CA GLY A 63 8.55 2.84 14.16
C GLY A 63 7.81 4.19 14.08
N LEU A 64 6.71 4.25 13.32
CA LEU A 64 5.83 5.41 13.29
C LEU A 64 4.75 5.25 14.38
N LYS A 65 4.45 6.36 15.07
CA LYS A 65 3.32 6.41 16.01
C LYS A 65 2.01 6.69 15.29
#